data_AF-A0A5J4VXG4-F1
#
_entry.id   AF-A0A5J4VXG4-F1
#
_cell.length_a   1.000
_cell.length_b   1.000
_cell.length_c   1.000
_cell.angle_alpha   90.00
_cell.angle_beta   90.00
_cell.angle_gamma   90.00
#
_symmetry.space_group_name_H-M   'P 1'
#
loop_
_entity.id
_entity.type
_entity.pdbx_description
1 polymer ?
#
loop_
_entity_poly.entity_id
_entity_poly.type
_entity_poly.pdbx_seq_one_letter_code
_entity_poly.pdbx_strand_id
1 'polypeptide(L)'
;MKTTSVKISGNTFEGKRTKISGPKETDAKGEYIIIVDSTSTGDIIVQNIDMREWNGGLIRSDGGKSVILQDSLLAGGGTIIHNTDGILNIQSDEFIGDGLNVPIDPFIFATKGSVNINNSLFKKGSFKGDRNGCIVCCGTVTQCTIDECEFIENKFNVGSAAALITTPTCIQMIIKGTASKRTTFSGLDIKNPISGHFIKTVSSKVSISYTDFADSIFTGQGNAITINEQQASELSLIWCNFTNLRTNSEGQMSSCIHSILSSENGFQFNAEYCIFSDCRYSGLSQVSGNAITIQSQSSDRSSVRTIRFTECIVTNNRGNGYRGAIVVDVGSKCTINVIDNFFNENSGIEANDIWIRSTNSQNELNISNFNTSYSESVQSHIRTVNGGQESIYNLNHFPGVIFVSNKTISETRDGSRDKPYLNIKDSISKLNYTSKPTNMPRTIYILDEIWDEYLSLVSQTTPLHIKSGLNDDSNGIRRKVTWITTSSIAYTILLNSVDITLENIQFNFTLIGGALRPFNRFIHTSENTTGKSNNFTIISCIFNGLGIQGNKFDWSVVGYFT
;
A
#
# COMPACT_ATOMS: atom_id res chain seq x y z
N MET A 1 -19.78 -47.24 -3.41
CA MET A 1 -20.64 -46.10 -3.03
C MET A 1 -20.82 -45.21 -4.25
N LYS A 2 -22.05 -44.73 -4.50
CA LYS A 2 -22.35 -43.86 -5.65
C LYS A 2 -22.27 -42.41 -5.17
N THR A 3 -21.27 -41.67 -5.61
CA THR A 3 -21.13 -40.23 -5.35
C THR A 3 -22.24 -39.48 -6.09
N THR A 4 -22.94 -38.61 -5.38
CA THR A 4 -24.02 -37.78 -5.97
C THR A 4 -23.68 -36.33 -5.71
N SER A 5 -23.51 -35.55 -6.77
CA SER A 5 -23.29 -34.09 -6.68
C SER A 5 -24.64 -33.36 -6.65
N VAL A 6 -24.72 -32.30 -5.87
CA VAL A 6 -25.91 -31.45 -5.72
C VAL A 6 -25.63 -30.11 -6.36
N LYS A 7 -26.55 -29.65 -7.23
CA LYS A 7 -26.48 -28.32 -7.84
C LYS A 7 -27.75 -27.54 -7.55
N ILE A 8 -27.59 -26.37 -6.94
CA ILE A 8 -28.62 -25.36 -6.72
C ILE A 8 -28.24 -24.15 -7.58
N SER A 9 -29.08 -23.82 -8.55
CA SER A 9 -28.83 -22.71 -9.45
C SER A 9 -30.07 -21.83 -9.53
N GLY A 10 -29.86 -20.52 -9.39
CA GLY A 10 -30.83 -19.54 -9.84
C GLY A 10 -30.99 -19.55 -11.36
N ASN A 11 -32.16 -19.11 -11.85
CA ASN A 11 -32.43 -18.90 -13.27
C ASN A 11 -31.94 -17.51 -13.69
N THR A 12 -31.24 -17.39 -14.82
CA THR A 12 -30.54 -16.16 -15.26
C THR A 12 -31.31 -15.30 -16.27
N PHE A 13 -32.63 -15.43 -16.33
CA PHE A 13 -33.44 -14.64 -17.29
C PHE A 13 -33.24 -13.13 -17.04
N GLU A 14 -32.73 -12.42 -18.05
CA GLU A 14 -32.42 -10.97 -18.03
C GLU A 14 -31.29 -10.53 -17.05
N GLY A 15 -30.37 -11.41 -16.67
CA GLY A 15 -29.28 -11.06 -15.76
C GLY A 15 -29.73 -10.85 -14.30
N LYS A 16 -30.91 -11.35 -13.94
CA LYS A 16 -31.44 -11.31 -12.57
C LYS A 16 -31.07 -12.60 -11.83
N ARG A 17 -30.53 -12.45 -10.61
CA ARG A 17 -30.24 -13.56 -9.68
C ARG A 17 -31.54 -14.07 -9.05
N THR A 18 -31.58 -15.34 -8.65
CA THR A 18 -32.73 -15.89 -7.91
C THR A 18 -32.69 -15.43 -6.47
N LYS A 19 -33.75 -14.73 -6.03
CA LYS A 19 -33.83 -14.15 -4.69
C LYS A 19 -34.25 -15.22 -3.67
N ILE A 20 -33.45 -15.41 -2.63
CA ILE A 20 -33.84 -16.15 -1.44
C ILE A 20 -34.29 -15.14 -0.39
N SER A 21 -35.53 -15.30 0.07
CA SER A 21 -36.18 -14.40 1.04
C SER A 21 -36.56 -15.19 2.28
N GLY A 22 -36.31 -14.63 3.47
CA GLY A 22 -36.65 -15.22 4.76
C GLY A 22 -37.81 -14.51 5.46
N PRO A 23 -38.43 -15.12 6.49
CA PRO A 23 -39.30 -14.38 7.39
C PRO A 23 -38.51 -13.26 8.07
N LYS A 24 -39.16 -12.10 8.31
CA LYS A 24 -38.56 -10.88 8.91
C LYS A 24 -38.12 -11.04 10.38
N GLU A 25 -38.24 -12.23 10.97
CA GLU A 25 -38.08 -12.44 12.41
C GLU A 25 -36.64 -12.83 12.80
N THR A 26 -36.34 -12.58 14.07
CA THR A 26 -35.04 -12.80 14.75
C THR A 26 -34.61 -14.27 14.89
N ASP A 27 -35.44 -15.20 14.42
CA ASP A 27 -35.37 -16.62 14.80
C ASP A 27 -34.42 -17.46 13.93
N ALA A 28 -33.91 -16.90 12.82
CA ALA A 28 -33.03 -17.61 11.88
C ALA A 28 -31.53 -17.57 12.24
N LYS A 29 -31.13 -16.91 13.34
CA LYS A 29 -29.72 -16.74 13.68
C LYS A 29 -29.09 -18.10 14.04
N GLY A 30 -28.19 -18.58 13.19
CA GLY A 30 -27.55 -19.90 13.32
C GLY A 30 -28.19 -21.02 12.49
N GLU A 31 -29.28 -20.72 11.76
CA GLU A 31 -29.87 -21.63 10.77
C GLU A 31 -29.18 -21.49 9.41
N TYR A 32 -29.16 -22.58 8.62
CA TYR A 32 -28.52 -22.63 7.31
C TYR A 32 -29.50 -23.17 6.27
N ILE A 33 -29.53 -22.52 5.09
CA ILE A 33 -30.38 -22.95 3.97
C ILE A 33 -29.91 -24.31 3.42
N ILE A 34 -28.59 -24.53 3.37
CA ILE A 34 -27.96 -25.76 2.89
C ILE A 34 -27.10 -26.35 4.01
N ILE A 35 -27.42 -27.57 4.41
CA ILE A 35 -26.65 -28.36 5.37
C ILE A 35 -26.12 -29.60 4.66
N VAL A 36 -24.81 -29.77 4.61
CA VAL A 36 -24.14 -30.91 4.00
C VAL A 36 -23.61 -31.81 5.10
N ASP A 37 -24.18 -33.01 5.23
CA ASP A 37 -23.80 -33.98 6.24
C ASP A 37 -22.38 -34.51 6.05
N SER A 38 -21.74 -34.89 7.15
CA SER A 38 -20.39 -35.46 7.21
C SER A 38 -20.15 -36.69 6.33
N THR A 39 -21.20 -37.46 6.03
CA THR A 39 -21.11 -38.64 5.16
C THR A 39 -21.16 -38.32 3.66
N SER A 40 -21.46 -37.06 3.31
CA SER A 40 -21.48 -36.62 1.92
C SER A 40 -20.07 -36.66 1.32
N THR A 41 -19.98 -37.18 0.10
CA THR A 41 -18.73 -37.27 -0.68
C THR A 41 -18.84 -36.60 -2.04
N GLY A 42 -19.99 -35.99 -2.34
CA GLY A 42 -20.27 -35.32 -3.60
C GLY A 42 -19.79 -33.87 -3.64
N ASP A 43 -19.91 -33.27 -4.82
CA ASP A 43 -19.70 -31.84 -5.02
C ASP A 43 -21.00 -31.08 -4.77
N ILE A 44 -20.91 -29.93 -4.12
CA ILE A 44 -22.03 -29.04 -3.80
C ILE A 44 -21.83 -27.74 -4.57
N ILE A 45 -22.73 -27.41 -5.49
CA ILE A 45 -22.62 -26.25 -6.36
C ILE A 45 -23.81 -25.33 -6.10
N VAL A 46 -23.54 -24.08 -5.71
CA VAL A 46 -24.52 -23.02 -5.51
C VAL A 46 -24.17 -21.85 -6.42
N GLN A 47 -25.10 -21.39 -7.25
CA GLN A 47 -24.81 -20.31 -8.19
C GLN A 47 -26.01 -19.40 -8.46
N ASN A 48 -25.74 -18.13 -8.82
CA ASN A 48 -26.73 -17.13 -9.22
C ASN A 48 -27.80 -16.83 -8.16
N ILE A 49 -27.40 -16.71 -6.90
CA ILE A 49 -28.29 -16.45 -5.76
C ILE A 49 -28.20 -14.99 -5.31
N ASP A 50 -29.33 -14.37 -4.93
CA ASP A 50 -29.39 -13.09 -4.22
C ASP A 50 -30.06 -13.30 -2.85
N MET A 51 -29.29 -13.15 -1.77
CA MET A 51 -29.72 -13.37 -0.40
C MET A 51 -29.56 -12.07 0.40
N ARG A 52 -30.61 -11.24 0.44
CA ARG A 52 -30.60 -9.95 1.18
C ARG A 52 -31.49 -9.90 2.41
N GLU A 53 -32.49 -10.77 2.49
CA GLU A 53 -33.56 -10.70 3.50
C GLU A 53 -33.50 -11.85 4.51
N TRP A 54 -32.44 -12.67 4.44
CA TRP A 54 -32.24 -13.82 5.32
C TRP A 54 -31.18 -13.49 6.37
N ASN A 55 -31.52 -13.68 7.64
CA ASN A 55 -30.64 -13.39 8.79
C ASN A 55 -29.79 -14.60 9.24
N GLY A 56 -29.91 -15.75 8.58
CA GLY A 56 -29.11 -16.95 8.83
C GLY A 56 -27.97 -17.13 7.82
N GLY A 57 -27.30 -18.28 7.85
CA GLY A 57 -26.27 -18.64 6.89
C GLY A 57 -26.82 -19.28 5.61
N LEU A 58 -26.00 -19.32 4.56
CA LEU A 58 -26.34 -20.00 3.31
C LEU A 58 -25.91 -21.47 3.34
N ILE A 59 -24.64 -21.74 3.65
CA ILE A 59 -24.05 -23.09 3.56
C ILE A 59 -23.36 -23.45 4.87
N ARG A 60 -23.69 -24.62 5.42
CA ARG A 60 -22.88 -25.31 6.43
C ARG A 60 -22.48 -26.68 5.90
N SER A 61 -21.17 -26.91 5.77
CA SER A 61 -20.64 -28.14 5.20
C SER A 61 -19.78 -28.89 6.20
N ASP A 62 -20.29 -30.01 6.73
CA ASP A 62 -19.55 -30.95 7.59
C ASP A 62 -19.00 -32.15 6.80
N GLY A 63 -19.43 -32.32 5.54
CA GLY A 63 -18.89 -33.26 4.56
C GLY A 63 -18.82 -32.64 3.16
N GLY A 64 -18.75 -33.48 2.13
CA GLY A 64 -18.62 -33.07 0.73
C GLY A 64 -17.17 -33.00 0.27
N LYS A 65 -16.94 -33.36 -1.00
CA LYS A 65 -15.63 -33.31 -1.65
C LYS A 65 -15.26 -31.88 -2.03
N SER A 66 -16.24 -31.13 -2.54
CA SER A 66 -16.07 -29.71 -2.83
C SER A 66 -17.37 -28.94 -2.60
N VAL A 67 -17.23 -27.68 -2.19
CA VAL A 67 -18.31 -26.70 -2.09
C VAL A 67 -17.93 -25.56 -3.03
N ILE A 68 -18.80 -25.25 -3.98
CA ILE A 68 -18.59 -24.26 -5.02
C ILE A 68 -19.70 -23.23 -4.93
N LEU A 69 -19.36 -21.97 -4.68
CA LEU A 69 -20.27 -20.82 -4.74
C LEU A 69 -19.84 -19.92 -5.91
N GLN A 70 -20.79 -19.49 -6.73
CA GLN A 70 -20.50 -18.65 -7.90
C GLN A 70 -21.58 -17.59 -8.17
N ASP A 71 -21.15 -16.42 -8.66
CA ASP A 71 -22.01 -15.38 -9.24
C ASP A 71 -23.18 -14.92 -8.34
N SER A 72 -23.02 -14.98 -7.02
CA SER A 72 -24.06 -14.72 -6.03
C SER A 72 -23.81 -13.41 -5.27
N LEU A 73 -24.88 -12.87 -4.69
CA LEU A 73 -24.85 -11.70 -3.79
C LEU A 73 -25.47 -12.08 -2.46
N LEU A 74 -24.70 -11.95 -1.40
CA LEU A 74 -25.03 -12.45 -0.07
C LEU A 74 -24.88 -11.30 0.93
N ALA A 75 -25.97 -10.96 1.61
CA ALA A 75 -25.98 -9.95 2.66
C ALA A 75 -25.98 -10.60 4.06
N GLY A 76 -25.39 -9.90 5.03
CA GLY A 76 -25.25 -10.38 6.41
C GLY A 76 -23.99 -11.20 6.66
N GLY A 77 -23.78 -11.63 7.91
CA GLY A 77 -22.66 -12.48 8.31
C GLY A 77 -23.03 -13.96 8.48
N GLY A 78 -22.03 -14.80 8.78
CA GLY A 78 -22.23 -16.23 9.00
C GLY A 78 -22.59 -17.01 7.73
N THR A 79 -22.23 -16.47 6.56
CA THR A 79 -22.71 -16.93 5.26
C THR A 79 -22.32 -18.37 4.96
N ILE A 80 -21.06 -18.74 5.22
CA ILE A 80 -20.51 -20.08 4.94
C ILE A 80 -19.74 -20.61 6.15
N ILE A 81 -20.08 -21.82 6.59
CA ILE A 81 -19.23 -22.66 7.44
C ILE A 81 -18.69 -23.82 6.62
N HIS A 82 -17.37 -23.93 6.52
CA HIS A 82 -16.67 -25.02 5.83
C HIS A 82 -15.85 -25.85 6.80
N ASN A 83 -16.37 -27.02 7.15
CA ASN A 83 -15.81 -27.94 8.16
C ASN A 83 -15.55 -29.35 7.59
N THR A 84 -15.22 -29.42 6.30
CA THR A 84 -14.84 -30.65 5.59
C THR A 84 -13.39 -30.58 5.10
N ASP A 85 -12.74 -31.73 4.95
CA ASP A 85 -11.40 -31.83 4.36
C ASP A 85 -11.39 -31.53 2.84
N GLY A 86 -12.58 -31.37 2.25
CA GLY A 86 -12.78 -30.94 0.87
C GLY A 86 -12.39 -29.47 0.60
N ILE A 87 -12.61 -29.05 -0.64
CA ILE A 87 -12.22 -27.72 -1.14
C ILE A 87 -13.43 -26.78 -1.14
N LEU A 88 -13.30 -25.59 -0.57
CA LEU A 88 -14.23 -24.48 -0.75
C LEU A 88 -13.74 -23.59 -1.91
N ASN A 89 -14.54 -23.45 -2.97
CA ASN A 89 -14.27 -22.56 -4.10
C ASN A 89 -15.36 -21.49 -4.18
N ILE A 90 -14.96 -20.23 -4.22
CA ILE A 90 -15.86 -19.06 -4.31
C ILE A 90 -15.40 -18.22 -5.51
N GLN A 91 -16.33 -17.78 -6.36
CA GLN A 91 -15.98 -17.11 -7.60
C GLN A 91 -17.01 -16.07 -8.01
N SER A 92 -16.54 -14.83 -8.22
CA SER A 92 -17.39 -13.73 -8.71
C SER A 92 -18.57 -13.42 -7.78
N ASP A 93 -18.40 -13.63 -6.47
CA ASP A 93 -19.43 -13.41 -5.47
C ASP A 93 -19.29 -12.05 -4.77
N GLU A 94 -20.41 -11.50 -4.31
CA GLU A 94 -20.49 -10.27 -3.53
C GLU A 94 -20.99 -10.56 -2.12
N PHE A 95 -20.17 -10.26 -1.11
CA PHE A 95 -20.51 -10.34 0.31
C PHE A 95 -20.69 -8.94 0.89
N ILE A 96 -21.87 -8.65 1.43
CA ILE A 96 -22.26 -7.32 1.88
C ILE A 96 -22.71 -7.38 3.35
N GLY A 97 -22.02 -6.69 4.24
CA GLY A 97 -22.44 -6.62 5.65
C GLY A 97 -23.63 -5.69 5.88
N ASP A 98 -24.14 -5.71 7.12
CA ASP A 98 -25.30 -4.91 7.55
C ASP A 98 -24.95 -3.44 7.87
N GLY A 99 -23.77 -2.99 7.43
CA GLY A 99 -23.25 -1.65 7.66
C GLY A 99 -22.23 -1.58 8.79
N LEU A 100 -21.49 -0.47 8.83
CA LEU A 100 -20.28 -0.30 9.66
C LEU A 100 -20.52 -0.37 11.18
N ASN A 101 -21.77 -0.20 11.62
CA ASN A 101 -22.13 -0.13 13.04
C ASN A 101 -22.87 -1.38 13.55
N VAL A 102 -23.18 -2.34 12.68
CA VAL A 102 -23.87 -3.58 13.04
C VAL A 102 -22.86 -4.73 12.95
N PRO A 103 -22.39 -5.27 14.09
CA PRO A 103 -21.45 -6.38 14.06
C PRO A 103 -22.06 -7.63 13.45
N ILE A 104 -21.29 -8.29 12.59
CA ILE A 104 -21.69 -9.54 11.94
C ILE A 104 -20.68 -10.65 12.24
N ASP A 105 -21.14 -11.89 12.15
CA ASP A 105 -20.27 -13.06 12.10
C ASP A 105 -19.47 -13.08 10.78
N PRO A 106 -18.39 -13.87 10.67
CA PRO A 106 -17.58 -13.93 9.45
C PRO A 106 -18.41 -14.28 8.22
N PHE A 107 -18.09 -13.71 7.07
CA PHE A 107 -18.73 -14.16 5.83
C PHE A 107 -18.37 -15.63 5.56
N ILE A 108 -17.09 -15.97 5.71
CA ILE A 108 -16.57 -17.31 5.49
C ILE A 108 -15.80 -17.76 6.73
N PHE A 109 -16.22 -18.90 7.30
CA PHE A 109 -15.55 -19.53 8.42
C PHE A 109 -15.14 -20.97 8.06
N ALA A 110 -13.85 -21.20 7.87
CA ALA A 110 -13.29 -22.50 7.50
C ALA A 110 -12.47 -23.10 8.65
N THR A 111 -12.73 -24.37 8.96
CA THR A 111 -12.05 -25.13 10.03
C THR A 111 -11.26 -26.33 9.51
N LYS A 112 -11.46 -26.75 8.26
CA LYS A 112 -10.77 -27.88 7.62
C LYS A 112 -10.57 -27.65 6.11
N GLY A 113 -9.77 -28.52 5.48
CA GLY A 113 -9.61 -28.54 4.02
C GLY A 113 -8.81 -27.37 3.46
N SER A 114 -9.24 -26.85 2.31
CA SER A 114 -8.64 -25.69 1.65
C SER A 114 -9.70 -24.72 1.12
N VAL A 115 -9.31 -23.45 1.03
CA VAL A 115 -10.18 -22.35 0.59
C VAL A 115 -9.56 -21.65 -0.61
N ASN A 116 -10.33 -21.48 -1.69
CA ASN A 116 -9.96 -20.71 -2.87
C ASN A 116 -11.07 -19.70 -3.18
N ILE A 117 -10.70 -18.42 -3.28
CA ILE A 117 -11.63 -17.33 -3.53
C ILE A 117 -11.07 -16.51 -4.68
N ASN A 118 -11.88 -16.30 -5.70
CA ASN A 118 -11.48 -15.59 -6.91
C ASN A 118 -12.48 -14.49 -7.25
N ASN A 119 -11.99 -13.33 -7.68
CA ASN A 119 -12.81 -12.25 -8.26
C ASN A 119 -14.01 -11.83 -7.38
N SER A 120 -13.87 -11.87 -6.06
CA SER A 120 -15.00 -11.66 -5.14
C SER A 120 -14.85 -10.34 -4.38
N LEU A 121 -15.99 -9.73 -4.05
CA LEU A 121 -16.08 -8.45 -3.35
C LEU A 121 -16.60 -8.66 -1.93
N PHE A 122 -15.88 -8.14 -0.94
CA PHE A 122 -16.28 -8.10 0.46
C PHE A 122 -16.40 -6.66 0.91
N LYS A 123 -17.60 -6.22 1.29
CA LYS A 123 -17.82 -4.82 1.71
C LYS A 123 -18.80 -4.65 2.85
N LYS A 124 -18.70 -3.51 3.53
CA LYS A 124 -19.65 -3.05 4.56
C LYS A 124 -19.81 -3.99 5.75
N GLY A 125 -18.88 -4.92 5.95
CA GLY A 125 -18.82 -5.77 7.14
C GLY A 125 -18.29 -5.01 8.35
N SER A 126 -18.81 -5.33 9.54
CA SER A 126 -18.29 -4.83 10.82
C SER A 126 -17.97 -6.02 11.72
N PHE A 127 -16.68 -6.22 12.02
CA PHE A 127 -16.19 -7.43 12.67
C PHE A 127 -15.63 -7.11 14.06
N LYS A 128 -16.04 -7.86 15.08
CA LYS A 128 -15.64 -7.62 16.48
C LYS A 128 -14.90 -8.81 17.07
N GLY A 129 -13.70 -8.56 17.61
CA GLY A 129 -12.96 -9.53 18.41
C GLY A 129 -12.15 -10.54 17.60
N ASP A 130 -11.49 -11.44 18.31
CA ASP A 130 -10.75 -12.55 17.72
C ASP A 130 -11.67 -13.51 16.98
N ARG A 131 -11.11 -14.24 15.99
CA ARG A 131 -11.82 -15.18 15.13
C ARG A 131 -12.94 -14.56 14.29
N ASN A 132 -12.87 -13.25 14.06
CA ASN A 132 -13.81 -12.53 13.21
C ASN A 132 -13.12 -11.85 12.02
N GLY A 133 -13.84 -11.70 10.92
CA GLY A 133 -13.28 -11.20 9.67
C GLY A 133 -14.11 -11.51 8.44
N CYS A 134 -13.67 -11.09 7.26
CA CYS A 134 -14.33 -11.52 6.03
C CYS A 134 -14.11 -13.02 5.80
N ILE A 135 -12.85 -13.46 5.87
CA ILE A 135 -12.44 -14.84 5.69
C ILE A 135 -11.64 -15.27 6.92
N VAL A 136 -12.12 -16.31 7.62
CA VAL A 136 -11.47 -16.85 8.80
C VAL A 136 -11.12 -18.32 8.56
N CYS A 137 -9.82 -18.63 8.57
CA CYS A 137 -9.29 -19.99 8.44
C CYS A 137 -8.64 -20.41 9.77
N CYS A 138 -9.14 -21.50 10.35
CA CYS A 138 -8.67 -22.02 11.63
C CYS A 138 -8.71 -23.56 11.63
N GLY A 139 -8.56 -24.19 12.80
CA GLY A 139 -8.63 -25.65 12.91
C GLY A 139 -7.50 -26.34 12.13
N THR A 140 -7.87 -27.22 11.20
CA THR A 140 -6.94 -27.99 10.35
C THR A 140 -6.98 -27.56 8.89
N VAL A 141 -7.38 -26.31 8.59
CA VAL A 141 -7.22 -25.74 7.24
C VAL A 141 -5.75 -25.81 6.83
N THR A 142 -5.50 -26.24 5.60
CA THR A 142 -4.16 -26.47 5.06
C THR A 142 -3.71 -25.38 4.11
N GLN A 143 -4.63 -24.75 3.38
CA GLN A 143 -4.34 -23.73 2.38
C GLN A 143 -5.45 -22.69 2.26
N CYS A 144 -5.08 -21.45 1.98
CA CYS A 144 -6.00 -20.35 1.69
C CYS A 144 -5.47 -19.51 0.52
N THR A 145 -6.22 -19.46 -0.57
CA THR A 145 -5.91 -18.67 -1.77
C THR A 145 -6.98 -17.60 -2.00
N ILE A 146 -6.54 -16.35 -2.13
CA ILE A 146 -7.38 -15.19 -2.47
C ILE A 146 -6.79 -14.58 -3.74
N ASP A 147 -7.60 -14.50 -4.79
CA ASP A 147 -7.18 -14.10 -6.14
C ASP A 147 -8.09 -13.00 -6.67
N GLU A 148 -7.52 -11.87 -7.09
CA GLU A 148 -8.23 -10.74 -7.69
C GLU A 148 -9.47 -10.26 -6.90
N CYS A 149 -9.39 -10.26 -5.57
CA CYS A 149 -10.51 -9.91 -4.69
C CYS A 149 -10.43 -8.46 -4.17
N GLU A 150 -11.57 -7.94 -3.72
CA GLU A 150 -11.67 -6.60 -3.16
C GLU A 150 -12.24 -6.64 -1.73
N PHE A 151 -11.52 -6.03 -0.79
CA PHE A 151 -11.93 -5.86 0.60
C PHE A 151 -12.01 -4.36 0.89
N ILE A 152 -13.21 -3.79 0.72
CA ILE A 152 -13.42 -2.34 0.75
C ILE A 152 -14.51 -1.97 1.75
N GLU A 153 -14.43 -0.80 2.36
CA GLU A 153 -15.46 -0.31 3.28
C GLU A 153 -15.78 -1.28 4.43
N ASN A 154 -14.81 -2.04 4.94
CA ASN A 154 -15.01 -2.94 6.08
C ASN A 154 -14.43 -2.33 7.35
N LYS A 155 -15.11 -2.55 8.48
CA LYS A 155 -14.65 -2.14 9.81
C LYS A 155 -14.12 -3.34 10.57
N PHE A 156 -12.80 -3.40 10.73
CA PHE A 156 -12.14 -4.40 11.57
C PHE A 156 -11.85 -3.81 12.95
N ASN A 157 -12.44 -4.37 13.99
CA ASN A 157 -12.10 -4.02 15.37
C ASN A 157 -10.95 -4.93 15.87
N VAL A 158 -10.52 -4.71 17.12
CA VAL A 158 -9.38 -5.41 17.73
C VAL A 158 -9.54 -6.93 17.58
N GLY A 159 -8.48 -7.61 17.12
CA GLY A 159 -8.44 -9.07 16.95
C GLY A 159 -8.94 -9.58 15.59
N SER A 160 -9.74 -8.78 14.87
CA SER A 160 -10.34 -9.16 13.58
C SER A 160 -9.47 -8.76 12.38
N ALA A 161 -9.70 -9.41 11.22
CA ALA A 161 -9.02 -9.07 9.98
C ALA A 161 -9.86 -9.34 8.71
N ALA A 162 -9.52 -8.76 7.57
CA ALA A 162 -10.16 -9.14 6.30
C ALA A 162 -9.87 -10.61 5.96
N ALA A 163 -8.59 -11.00 6.02
CA ALA A 163 -8.15 -12.40 5.96
C ALA A 163 -7.45 -12.77 7.27
N LEU A 164 -8.04 -13.71 8.01
CA LEU A 164 -7.57 -14.15 9.32
C LEU A 164 -7.22 -15.64 9.29
N ILE A 165 -5.94 -15.97 9.38
CA ILE A 165 -5.46 -17.36 9.51
C ILE A 165 -4.89 -17.54 10.90
N THR A 166 -5.53 -18.39 11.72
CA THR A 166 -5.14 -18.60 13.12
C THR A 166 -4.59 -20.00 13.39
N THR A 167 -4.34 -20.80 12.36
CA THR A 167 -3.83 -22.16 12.52
C THR A 167 -2.48 -22.35 11.83
N PRO A 168 -1.48 -22.92 12.52
CA PRO A 168 -0.20 -23.25 11.92
C PRO A 168 -0.28 -24.48 10.99
N THR A 169 -1.42 -25.19 10.95
CA THR A 169 -1.64 -26.24 9.94
C THR A 169 -1.80 -25.69 8.54
N CYS A 170 -2.10 -24.39 8.42
CA CYS A 170 -2.13 -23.71 7.15
C CYS A 170 -0.69 -23.55 6.67
N ILE A 171 -0.26 -24.43 5.78
CA ILE A 171 1.11 -24.43 5.25
C ILE A 171 1.30 -23.39 4.16
N GLN A 172 0.21 -22.85 3.60
CA GLN A 172 0.28 -21.90 2.50
C GLN A 172 -0.90 -20.93 2.48
N MET A 173 -0.56 -19.64 2.54
CA MET A 173 -1.44 -18.52 2.25
C MET A 173 -0.98 -17.86 0.95
N ILE A 174 -1.87 -17.72 -0.02
CA ILE A 174 -1.62 -17.02 -1.28
C ILE A 174 -2.63 -15.88 -1.40
N ILE A 175 -2.15 -14.66 -1.56
CA ILE A 175 -2.94 -13.52 -2.02
C ILE A 175 -2.32 -13.04 -3.31
N LYS A 176 -3.08 -12.99 -4.39
CA LYS A 176 -2.53 -12.60 -5.68
C LYS A 176 -3.54 -11.84 -6.54
N GLY A 177 -3.04 -11.31 -7.63
CA GLY A 177 -3.82 -10.73 -8.71
C GLY A 177 -2.92 -10.61 -9.93
N THR A 178 -3.28 -9.70 -10.83
CA THR A 178 -2.52 -9.38 -12.04
C THR A 178 -2.25 -7.90 -12.14
N ALA A 179 -1.35 -7.48 -13.05
CA ALA A 179 -1.09 -6.06 -13.29
C ALA A 179 -2.35 -5.30 -13.71
N SER A 180 -3.27 -5.95 -14.43
CA SER A 180 -4.56 -5.38 -14.88
C SER A 180 -5.65 -5.45 -13.82
N LYS A 181 -5.55 -6.37 -12.86
CA LYS A 181 -6.59 -6.61 -11.86
C LYS A 181 -5.97 -7.09 -10.56
N ARG A 182 -5.72 -6.13 -9.68
CA ARG A 182 -5.00 -6.33 -8.42
C ARG A 182 -5.98 -6.75 -7.33
N THR A 183 -5.49 -7.49 -6.34
CA THR A 183 -6.27 -7.65 -5.09
C THR A 183 -6.17 -6.35 -4.30
N THR A 184 -7.26 -5.88 -3.71
CA THR A 184 -7.29 -4.59 -3.01
C THR A 184 -7.81 -4.74 -1.59
N PHE A 185 -7.07 -4.17 -0.64
CA PHE A 185 -7.52 -3.91 0.71
C PHE A 185 -7.54 -2.40 0.94
N SER A 186 -8.71 -1.87 1.24
CA SER A 186 -8.85 -0.45 1.58
C SER A 186 -9.69 -0.26 2.82
N GLY A 187 -9.35 0.80 3.55
CA GLY A 187 -10.00 1.12 4.80
C GLY A 187 -11.24 1.95 4.60
N LEU A 188 -11.60 2.64 5.69
CA LEU A 188 -12.65 3.65 5.68
C LEU A 188 -12.00 5.04 5.65
N ASP A 189 -12.83 6.07 5.54
CA ASP A 189 -12.36 7.45 5.59
C ASP A 189 -11.65 7.79 6.92
N ILE A 190 -11.01 8.98 6.97
CA ILE A 190 -10.29 9.50 8.14
C ILE A 190 -11.12 9.54 9.43
N LYS A 191 -12.45 9.48 9.34
CA LYS A 191 -13.36 9.52 10.51
C LYS A 191 -13.62 8.13 11.09
N ASN A 192 -13.23 7.06 10.40
CA ASN A 192 -13.54 5.69 10.77
C ASN A 192 -12.26 4.83 10.87
N PRO A 193 -11.40 5.07 11.87
CA PRO A 193 -10.19 4.29 12.02
C PRO A 193 -10.48 2.82 12.34
N ILE A 194 -9.55 1.96 11.93
CA ILE A 194 -9.63 0.50 12.01
C ILE A 194 -8.71 0.04 13.13
N SER A 195 -9.19 -0.76 14.07
CA SER A 195 -8.34 -1.29 15.16
C SER A 195 -7.90 -2.74 14.97
N GLY A 196 -8.38 -3.39 13.90
CA GLY A 196 -7.97 -4.70 13.42
C GLY A 196 -7.01 -4.61 12.23
N HIS A 197 -6.96 -5.67 11.43
CA HIS A 197 -5.96 -5.82 10.36
C HIS A 197 -6.60 -6.01 8.98
N PHE A 198 -5.85 -5.81 7.91
CA PHE A 198 -6.27 -6.39 6.63
C PHE A 198 -5.92 -7.87 6.58
N ILE A 199 -4.69 -8.22 6.91
CA ILE A 199 -4.21 -9.60 6.96
C ILE A 199 -3.63 -9.86 8.34
N LYS A 200 -4.07 -10.95 8.97
CA LYS A 200 -3.47 -11.50 10.18
C LYS A 200 -3.26 -12.99 10.01
N THR A 201 -2.03 -13.46 10.06
CA THR A 201 -1.70 -14.86 9.72
C THR A 201 -0.59 -15.46 10.57
N VAL A 202 -0.66 -16.78 10.75
CA VAL A 202 0.34 -17.66 11.37
C VAL A 202 0.70 -18.81 10.41
N SER A 203 0.58 -18.56 9.10
CA SER A 203 0.89 -19.54 8.04
C SER A 203 2.39 -19.58 7.79
N SER A 204 2.94 -20.78 7.64
CA SER A 204 4.39 -20.96 7.44
C SER A 204 4.87 -20.42 6.10
N LYS A 205 4.06 -20.50 5.03
CA LYS A 205 4.32 -19.84 3.76
C LYS A 205 3.27 -18.79 3.47
N VAL A 206 3.69 -17.56 3.22
CA VAL A 206 2.83 -16.42 2.85
C VAL A 206 3.37 -15.81 1.55
N SER A 207 2.56 -15.87 0.50
CA SER A 207 2.89 -15.28 -0.80
C SER A 207 1.84 -14.24 -1.16
N ILE A 208 2.25 -12.98 -1.25
CA ILE A 208 1.39 -11.85 -1.58
C ILE A 208 1.94 -11.21 -2.84
N SER A 209 1.11 -11.07 -3.88
CA SER A 209 1.53 -10.45 -5.12
C SER A 209 0.45 -9.60 -5.77
N TYR A 210 0.84 -8.58 -6.54
CA TYR A 210 -0.10 -7.69 -7.25
C TYR A 210 -1.27 -7.23 -6.35
N THR A 211 -0.93 -6.75 -5.15
CA THR A 211 -1.90 -6.39 -4.12
C THR A 211 -1.71 -4.94 -3.68
N ASP A 212 -2.81 -4.22 -3.55
CA ASP A 212 -2.85 -2.84 -3.07
C ASP A 212 -3.43 -2.77 -1.66
N PHE A 213 -2.70 -2.12 -0.76
CA PHE A 213 -3.12 -1.77 0.59
C PHE A 213 -3.19 -0.24 0.67
N ALA A 214 -4.39 0.31 0.77
CA ALA A 214 -4.57 1.76 0.60
C ALA A 214 -5.49 2.39 1.65
N ASP A 215 -5.30 3.70 1.84
CA ASP A 215 -6.26 4.63 2.44
C ASP A 215 -6.88 4.14 3.74
N SER A 216 -6.05 4.05 4.78
CA SER A 216 -6.49 3.56 6.08
C SER A 216 -5.81 4.28 7.22
N ILE A 217 -6.56 4.45 8.31
CA ILE A 217 -6.01 4.87 9.59
C ILE A 217 -6.21 3.74 10.59
N PHE A 218 -5.12 3.20 11.10
CA PHE A 218 -5.12 2.17 12.11
C PHE A 218 -5.03 2.76 13.53
N THR A 219 -5.73 2.13 14.47
CA THR A 219 -5.68 2.40 15.92
C THR A 219 -5.33 1.12 16.67
N GLY A 220 -5.03 1.23 17.97
CA GLY A 220 -4.73 0.07 18.82
C GLY A 220 -3.49 -0.68 18.35
N GLN A 221 -3.66 -1.93 17.93
CA GLN A 221 -2.61 -2.82 17.38
C GLN A 221 -2.86 -3.16 15.90
N GLY A 222 -3.82 -2.51 15.24
CA GLY A 222 -4.14 -2.74 13.83
C GLY A 222 -3.04 -2.32 12.86
N ASN A 223 -2.97 -2.94 11.69
CA ASN A 223 -2.07 -2.59 10.59
C ASN A 223 -2.50 -3.33 9.31
N ALA A 224 -1.86 -3.06 8.17
CA ALA A 224 -2.20 -3.80 6.96
C ALA A 224 -1.89 -5.31 7.09
N ILE A 225 -0.68 -5.67 7.50
CA ILE A 225 -0.26 -7.07 7.61
C ILE A 225 0.38 -7.33 8.97
N THR A 226 -0.20 -8.26 9.72
CA THR A 226 0.42 -8.85 10.91
C THR A 226 0.73 -10.33 10.67
N ILE A 227 1.98 -10.70 10.89
CA ILE A 227 2.45 -12.09 10.84
C ILE A 227 3.07 -12.42 12.19
N ASN A 228 2.59 -13.50 12.82
CA ASN A 228 3.14 -13.99 14.07
C ASN A 228 3.41 -15.48 13.93
N GLU A 229 4.63 -15.82 13.55
CA GLU A 229 4.99 -17.19 13.18
C GLU A 229 6.07 -17.72 14.11
N GLN A 230 5.81 -18.89 14.67
CA GLN A 230 6.71 -19.61 15.57
C GLN A 230 7.45 -20.75 14.85
N GLN A 231 6.99 -21.16 13.68
CA GLN A 231 7.59 -22.18 12.82
C GLN A 231 8.59 -21.59 11.82
N ALA A 232 9.24 -22.46 11.05
CA ALA A 232 10.04 -22.05 9.91
C ALA A 232 9.14 -21.39 8.86
N SER A 233 9.55 -20.23 8.34
CA SER A 233 8.64 -19.43 7.52
C SER A 233 9.25 -18.78 6.28
N GLU A 234 8.40 -18.58 5.28
CA GLU A 234 8.72 -17.88 4.04
C GLU A 234 7.62 -16.84 3.76
N LEU A 235 8.00 -15.57 3.80
CA LEU A 235 7.18 -14.45 3.38
C LEU A 235 7.73 -13.86 2.10
N SER A 236 6.90 -13.80 1.06
CA SER A 236 7.22 -13.19 -0.22
C SER A 236 6.16 -12.17 -0.60
N LEU A 237 6.59 -10.92 -0.78
CA LEU A 237 5.79 -9.80 -1.26
C LEU A 237 6.35 -9.36 -2.61
N ILE A 238 5.55 -9.39 -3.67
CA ILE A 238 6.00 -9.06 -5.03
C ILE A 238 5.01 -8.12 -5.70
N TRP A 239 5.44 -6.97 -6.21
CA TRP A 239 4.55 -5.99 -6.85
C TRP A 239 3.41 -5.53 -5.93
N CYS A 240 3.67 -5.35 -4.64
CA CYS A 240 2.68 -4.88 -3.66
C CYS A 240 2.80 -3.37 -3.43
N ASN A 241 1.68 -2.67 -3.29
CA ASN A 241 1.66 -1.25 -2.98
C ASN A 241 1.05 -1.02 -1.60
N PHE A 242 1.73 -0.27 -0.76
CA PHE A 242 1.27 0.20 0.54
C PHE A 242 1.26 1.72 0.49
N THR A 243 0.06 2.31 0.41
CA THR A 243 -0.08 3.74 0.13
C THR A 243 -1.01 4.40 1.14
N ASN A 244 -0.60 5.54 1.71
CA ASN A 244 -1.43 6.35 2.60
C ASN A 244 -1.99 5.57 3.80
N LEU A 245 -1.18 4.68 4.39
CA LEU A 245 -1.51 3.94 5.60
C LEU A 245 -1.00 4.71 6.83
N ARG A 246 -1.90 5.05 7.75
CA ARG A 246 -1.57 5.87 8.91
C ARG A 246 -1.85 5.15 10.21
N THR A 247 -1.16 5.52 11.27
CA THR A 247 -1.43 5.05 12.64
C THR A 247 -1.53 6.24 13.59
N ASN A 248 -2.47 6.18 14.53
CA ASN A 248 -2.68 7.23 15.54
C ASN A 248 -2.67 6.71 16.99
N SER A 249 -2.26 5.46 17.23
CA SER A 249 -2.19 4.89 18.58
C SER A 249 -0.79 4.88 19.17
N GLU A 250 -0.74 4.94 20.50
CA GLU A 250 0.45 4.67 21.29
C GLU A 250 0.64 3.15 21.38
N GLY A 251 1.81 2.63 20.96
CA GLY A 251 2.15 1.20 21.12
C GLY A 251 2.14 0.36 19.85
N GLN A 252 1.77 0.91 18.69
CA GLN A 252 1.93 0.23 17.39
C GLN A 252 3.38 0.29 16.93
N MET A 253 3.85 -0.79 16.28
CA MET A 253 5.19 -0.81 15.67
C MET A 253 5.20 -0.48 14.18
N SER A 254 4.12 -0.78 13.45
CA SER A 254 4.07 -0.51 12.01
C SER A 254 2.68 -0.26 11.44
N SER A 255 2.59 0.58 10.40
CA SER A 255 1.36 0.80 9.63
C SER A 255 1.16 -0.24 8.52
N CYS A 256 2.25 -0.71 7.89
CA CYS A 256 2.19 -1.60 6.74
C CYS A 256 2.37 -3.06 7.16
N ILE A 257 3.55 -3.42 7.66
CA ILE A 257 3.90 -4.81 7.94
C ILE A 257 4.53 -4.91 9.32
N HIS A 258 3.90 -5.71 10.19
CA HIS A 258 4.49 -6.19 11.43
C HIS A 258 4.70 -7.70 11.33
N SER A 259 5.95 -8.14 11.34
CA SER A 259 6.28 -9.56 11.39
C SER A 259 7.07 -9.89 12.65
N ILE A 260 6.65 -10.96 13.32
CA ILE A 260 7.38 -11.65 14.38
C ILE A 260 7.70 -13.03 13.82
N LEU A 261 8.98 -13.28 13.56
CA LEU A 261 9.48 -14.48 12.89
C LEU A 261 10.29 -15.33 13.87
N SER A 262 10.39 -16.64 13.60
CA SER A 262 11.09 -17.58 14.45
C SER A 262 12.58 -17.66 14.13
N SER A 263 13.42 -16.99 14.94
CA SER A 263 14.86 -17.22 14.88
C SER A 263 15.22 -18.68 15.19
N GLU A 264 14.46 -19.37 16.02
CA GLU A 264 14.74 -20.77 16.36
C GLU A 264 14.62 -21.70 15.15
N ASN A 265 13.55 -21.53 14.37
CA ASN A 265 13.25 -22.41 13.23
C ASN A 265 13.73 -21.86 11.88
N GLY A 266 14.12 -20.59 11.82
CA GLY A 266 14.57 -19.92 10.61
C GLY A 266 13.45 -19.23 9.85
N PHE A 267 13.80 -18.29 8.99
CA PHE A 267 12.84 -17.54 8.19
C PHE A 267 13.45 -16.96 6.92
N GLN A 268 12.59 -16.70 5.93
CA GLN A 268 12.88 -15.90 4.75
C GLN A 268 11.84 -14.79 4.63
N PHE A 269 12.30 -13.55 4.54
CA PHE A 269 11.49 -12.39 4.23
C PHE A 269 12.00 -11.82 2.90
N ASN A 270 11.15 -11.75 1.89
CA ASN A 270 11.46 -11.16 0.59
C ASN A 270 10.40 -10.13 0.21
N ALA A 271 10.84 -8.91 -0.08
CA ALA A 271 10.04 -7.88 -0.72
C ALA A 271 10.69 -7.47 -2.05
N GLU A 272 9.93 -7.56 -3.13
CA GLU A 272 10.43 -7.33 -4.49
C GLU A 272 9.45 -6.43 -5.27
N TYR A 273 9.97 -5.38 -5.93
CA TYR A 273 9.16 -4.41 -6.68
C TYR A 273 7.98 -3.82 -5.88
N CYS A 274 8.14 -3.68 -4.56
CA CYS A 274 7.09 -3.16 -3.69
C CYS A 274 7.22 -1.64 -3.53
N ILE A 275 6.08 -0.96 -3.41
CA ILE A 275 6.00 0.47 -3.12
C ILE A 275 5.47 0.65 -1.70
N PHE A 276 6.19 1.41 -0.89
CA PHE A 276 5.77 1.85 0.44
C PHE A 276 5.79 3.38 0.44
N SER A 277 4.63 4.00 0.25
CA SER A 277 4.53 5.45 0.12
C SER A 277 3.53 6.07 1.08
N ASP A 278 3.86 7.26 1.58
CA ASP A 278 2.96 8.06 2.42
C ASP A 278 2.46 7.34 3.68
N CYS A 279 3.25 6.39 4.20
CA CYS A 279 2.87 5.66 5.41
C CYS A 279 3.34 6.42 6.65
N ARG A 280 2.42 6.78 7.55
CA ARG A 280 2.68 7.74 8.62
C ARG A 280 2.32 7.23 9.99
N TYR A 281 3.26 7.35 10.92
CA TYR A 281 3.05 7.15 12.33
C TYR A 281 2.86 8.47 13.06
N SER A 282 1.77 8.60 13.83
CA SER A 282 1.43 9.84 14.56
C SER A 282 1.26 9.67 16.08
N GLY A 283 1.67 8.53 16.66
CA GLY A 283 1.64 8.33 18.11
C GLY A 283 2.56 9.31 18.86
N LEU A 284 2.20 9.72 20.07
CA LEU A 284 2.90 10.77 20.85
C LEU A 284 4.11 10.26 21.67
N SER A 285 4.26 8.94 21.82
CA SER A 285 5.33 8.32 22.60
C SER A 285 6.52 7.91 21.72
N GLN A 286 7.74 7.88 22.28
CA GLN A 286 8.99 7.43 21.62
C GLN A 286 8.99 5.91 21.33
N VAL A 287 7.85 5.35 20.93
CA VAL A 287 7.68 3.95 20.57
C VAL A 287 8.13 3.76 19.12
N SER A 288 8.65 2.57 18.79
CA SER A 288 9.18 2.16 17.49
C SER A 288 8.17 2.23 16.32
N GLY A 289 7.62 3.39 15.98
CA GLY A 289 6.64 3.55 14.92
C GLY A 289 7.28 3.66 13.53
N ASN A 290 6.90 2.79 12.59
CA ASN A 290 7.53 2.64 11.27
C ASN A 290 6.53 2.25 10.17
N ALA A 291 6.95 2.23 8.90
CA ALA A 291 6.15 1.59 7.85
C ALA A 291 6.24 0.05 7.96
N ILE A 292 7.46 -0.46 8.13
CA ILE A 292 7.76 -1.90 8.17
C ILE A 292 8.51 -2.24 9.46
N THR A 293 8.09 -3.32 10.11
CA THR A 293 8.77 -3.90 11.28
C THR A 293 8.93 -5.40 11.12
N ILE A 294 10.19 -5.84 11.13
CA ILE A 294 10.58 -7.25 11.13
C ILE A 294 11.31 -7.54 12.44
N GLN A 295 10.74 -8.44 13.23
CA GLN A 295 11.26 -8.81 14.54
C GLN A 295 11.49 -10.29 14.67
N SER A 296 12.50 -10.65 15.45
CA SER A 296 12.73 -12.02 15.87
C SER A 296 13.49 -12.08 17.19
N GLN A 297 13.17 -13.08 18.01
CA GLN A 297 13.87 -13.34 19.27
C GLN A 297 15.32 -13.79 19.02
N SER A 298 16.15 -13.74 20.06
CA SER A 298 17.49 -14.33 20.01
C SER A 298 17.43 -15.85 20.01
N SER A 299 18.37 -16.47 19.29
CA SER A 299 18.54 -17.92 19.20
C SER A 299 19.96 -18.25 18.80
N ASP A 300 20.52 -19.26 19.47
CA ASP A 300 21.83 -19.84 19.17
C ASP A 300 21.74 -21.03 18.19
N ARG A 301 20.52 -21.43 17.78
CA ARG A 301 20.36 -22.53 16.81
C ARG A 301 20.90 -22.15 15.45
N SER A 302 21.52 -23.11 14.78
CA SER A 302 21.88 -22.98 13.37
C SER A 302 20.61 -23.14 12.51
N SER A 303 20.07 -22.02 12.05
CA SER A 303 18.94 -21.96 11.11
C SER A 303 19.18 -20.86 10.07
N VAL A 304 18.55 -21.01 8.91
CA VAL A 304 18.66 -20.04 7.82
C VAL A 304 17.72 -18.87 8.10
N ARG A 305 18.29 -17.65 8.12
CA ARG A 305 17.56 -16.40 8.37
C ARG A 305 17.97 -15.40 7.29
N THR A 306 17.01 -15.00 6.47
CA THR A 306 17.26 -14.11 5.33
C THR A 306 16.21 -13.02 5.28
N ILE A 307 16.66 -11.78 5.11
CA ILE A 307 15.82 -10.61 4.81
C ILE A 307 16.35 -9.98 3.54
N ARG A 308 15.46 -9.82 2.55
CA ARG A 308 15.79 -9.25 1.26
C ARG A 308 14.76 -8.21 0.84
N PHE A 309 15.25 -7.04 0.45
CA PHE A 309 14.51 -6.02 -0.26
C PHE A 309 15.17 -5.82 -1.63
N THR A 310 14.40 -5.93 -2.71
CA THR A 310 14.92 -5.79 -4.07
C THR A 310 14.01 -4.86 -4.88
N GLU A 311 14.59 -3.82 -5.48
CA GLU A 311 13.86 -2.89 -6.37
C GLU A 311 12.59 -2.29 -5.74
N CYS A 312 12.58 -2.10 -4.42
CA CYS A 312 11.48 -1.44 -3.73
C CYS A 312 11.65 0.08 -3.76
N ILE A 313 10.52 0.79 -3.76
CA ILE A 313 10.44 2.25 -3.66
C ILE A 313 9.81 2.58 -2.31
N VAL A 314 10.56 3.25 -1.45
CA VAL A 314 10.17 3.55 -0.07
C VAL A 314 10.21 5.05 0.14
N THR A 315 9.06 5.72 0.03
CA THR A 315 9.01 7.18 -0.06
C THR A 315 8.02 7.85 0.89
N ASN A 316 8.38 9.03 1.41
CA ASN A 316 7.53 9.86 2.28
C ASN A 316 6.95 9.10 3.48
N ASN A 317 7.69 8.12 4.01
CA ASN A 317 7.29 7.38 5.20
C ASN A 317 7.77 8.12 6.44
N ARG A 318 6.90 8.21 7.44
CA ARG A 318 7.21 8.91 8.69
C ARG A 318 7.02 8.00 9.87
N GLY A 319 8.09 7.80 10.60
CA GLY A 319 8.06 7.11 11.87
C GLY A 319 8.09 8.08 13.05
N ASN A 320 7.88 7.55 14.25
CA ASN A 320 8.18 8.24 15.51
C ASN A 320 9.08 7.33 16.36
N GLY A 321 9.80 7.89 17.33
CA GLY A 321 10.81 7.14 18.07
C GLY A 321 11.97 6.73 17.17
N TYR A 322 12.50 5.52 17.34
CA TYR A 322 13.79 5.11 16.77
C TYR A 322 14.00 5.42 15.25
N ARG A 323 13.00 5.53 14.37
CA ARG A 323 13.20 5.25 12.92
C ARG A 323 12.17 5.88 11.99
N GLY A 324 12.43 5.86 10.68
CA GLY A 324 11.54 6.41 9.64
C GLY A 324 10.74 5.35 8.89
N ALA A 325 11.39 4.56 8.02
CA ALA A 325 10.66 3.61 7.15
C ALA A 325 10.73 2.14 7.61
N ILE A 326 11.93 1.58 7.80
CA ILE A 326 12.11 0.13 8.02
C ILE A 326 12.85 -0.17 9.33
N VAL A 327 12.25 -1.07 10.12
CA VAL A 327 12.88 -1.73 11.27
C VAL A 327 13.22 -3.15 10.92
N VAL A 328 14.50 -3.50 11.09
CA VAL A 328 14.92 -4.89 11.27
C VAL A 328 15.48 -5.03 12.68
N ASP A 329 14.89 -5.91 13.47
CA ASP A 329 15.29 -6.17 14.85
C ASP A 329 15.32 -7.68 15.10
N VAL A 330 16.46 -8.28 14.81
CA VAL A 330 16.63 -9.73 14.80
C VAL A 330 17.70 -10.08 15.84
N GLY A 331 17.31 -10.74 16.93
CA GLY A 331 18.24 -11.11 18.01
C GLY A 331 19.28 -12.19 17.67
N SER A 332 19.44 -12.54 16.39
CA SER A 332 20.31 -13.61 15.88
C SER A 332 21.03 -13.18 14.61
N LYS A 333 22.01 -13.98 14.19
CA LYS A 333 22.72 -13.79 12.92
C LYS A 333 21.77 -14.00 11.74
N CYS A 334 21.74 -13.04 10.84
CA CYS A 334 20.80 -12.99 9.71
C CYS A 334 21.50 -12.47 8.45
N THR A 335 21.22 -13.06 7.30
CA THR A 335 21.63 -12.49 6.01
C THR A 335 20.67 -11.36 5.66
N ILE A 336 21.17 -10.14 5.46
CA ILE A 336 20.36 -8.98 5.12
C ILE A 336 20.91 -8.37 3.84
N ASN A 337 20.04 -8.24 2.83
CA ASN A 337 20.39 -7.67 1.53
C ASN A 337 19.34 -6.64 1.08
N VAL A 338 19.79 -5.45 0.72
CA VAL A 338 18.98 -4.34 0.24
C VAL A 338 19.56 -3.91 -1.10
N ILE A 339 18.98 -4.43 -2.18
CA ILE A 339 19.54 -4.34 -3.54
C ILE A 339 18.64 -3.48 -4.42
N ASP A 340 19.22 -2.53 -5.15
CA ASP A 340 18.50 -1.70 -6.13
C ASP A 340 17.27 -0.95 -5.57
N ASN A 341 17.23 -0.68 -4.26
CA ASN A 341 16.10 0.02 -3.64
C ASN A 341 16.28 1.53 -3.71
N PHE A 342 15.18 2.25 -3.73
CA PHE A 342 15.16 3.71 -3.69
C PHE A 342 14.40 4.21 -2.46
N PHE A 343 15.09 5.01 -1.65
CA PHE A 343 14.52 5.66 -0.47
C PHE A 343 14.47 7.17 -0.66
N ASN A 344 13.39 7.83 -0.25
CA ASN A 344 13.31 9.27 -0.38
C ASN A 344 12.26 9.89 0.53
N GLU A 345 12.52 11.09 1.04
CA GLU A 345 11.59 11.84 1.89
C GLU A 345 11.14 11.07 3.14
N ASN A 346 11.84 9.99 3.54
CA ASN A 346 11.54 9.29 4.77
C ASN A 346 12.06 10.10 5.96
N SER A 347 11.37 10.01 7.09
CA SER A 347 11.72 10.76 8.30
C SER A 347 11.55 9.91 9.55
N GLY A 348 12.61 9.82 10.35
CA GLY A 348 12.71 9.14 11.63
C GLY A 348 13.71 9.83 12.58
N ILE A 349 13.77 9.39 13.84
CA ILE A 349 14.67 10.03 14.83
C ILE A 349 16.12 9.51 14.75
N GLU A 350 16.36 8.19 14.62
CA GLU A 350 17.74 7.66 14.56
C GLU A 350 18.22 7.30 13.15
N ALA A 351 17.29 6.93 12.27
CA ALA A 351 17.55 6.66 10.86
C ALA A 351 16.29 6.95 10.06
N ASN A 352 16.46 7.62 8.91
CA ASN A 352 15.33 7.96 8.06
C ASN A 352 14.85 6.76 7.24
N ASP A 353 15.75 5.93 6.72
CA ASP A 353 15.36 4.84 5.81
C ASP A 353 15.31 3.49 6.53
N ILE A 354 16.44 3.02 7.06
CA ILE A 354 16.52 1.68 7.68
C ILE A 354 17.31 1.74 8.98
N TRP A 355 16.79 1.07 10.01
CA TRP A 355 17.59 0.69 11.17
C TRP A 355 17.59 -0.80 11.35
N ILE A 356 18.77 -1.35 11.62
CA ILE A 356 18.99 -2.78 11.78
C ILE A 356 19.68 -3.05 13.12
N ARG A 357 19.14 -3.98 13.92
CA ARG A 357 19.86 -4.62 15.02
C ARG A 357 19.98 -6.10 14.75
N SER A 358 21.20 -6.60 14.84
CA SER A 358 21.46 -8.03 14.78
C SER A 358 22.75 -8.42 15.50
N THR A 359 22.97 -9.73 15.62
CA THR A 359 24.22 -10.29 16.14
C THR A 359 25.25 -10.54 15.04
N ASN A 360 25.04 -10.00 13.84
CA ASN A 360 26.04 -10.04 12.77
C ASN A 360 27.32 -9.29 13.20
N SER A 361 28.46 -9.72 12.68
CA SER A 361 29.69 -8.93 12.76
C SER A 361 29.68 -7.76 11.77
N GLN A 362 30.51 -6.75 11.98
CA GLN A 362 30.69 -5.62 11.06
C GLN A 362 31.15 -6.06 9.65
N ASN A 363 31.83 -7.20 9.52
CA ASN A 363 32.24 -7.72 8.22
C ASN A 363 31.08 -8.37 7.45
N GLU A 364 30.03 -8.79 8.14
CA GLU A 364 28.87 -9.48 7.54
C GLU A 364 27.72 -8.54 7.22
N LEU A 365 27.57 -7.45 7.98
CA LEU A 365 26.62 -6.37 7.70
C LEU A 365 27.38 -5.04 7.60
N ASN A 366 27.66 -4.64 6.37
CA ASN A 366 28.36 -3.41 6.02
C ASN A 366 27.71 -2.74 4.80
N ILE A 367 28.32 -1.66 4.28
CA ILE A 367 27.81 -0.91 3.14
C ILE A 367 27.52 -1.78 1.91
N SER A 368 28.26 -2.87 1.70
CA SER A 368 28.06 -3.74 0.53
C SER A 368 26.71 -4.46 0.51
N ASN A 369 26.08 -4.65 1.68
CA ASN A 369 24.73 -5.21 1.79
C ASN A 369 23.64 -4.27 1.25
N PHE A 370 23.99 -2.99 1.02
CA PHE A 370 23.11 -1.96 0.48
C PHE A 370 23.58 -1.48 -0.90
N ASN A 371 24.51 -2.22 -1.52
CA ASN A 371 25.03 -1.88 -2.83
C ASN A 371 23.90 -1.68 -3.84
N THR A 372 24.11 -0.73 -4.74
CA THR A 372 23.16 -0.30 -5.79
C THR A 372 21.83 0.26 -5.28
N SER A 373 21.62 0.39 -3.97
CA SER A 373 20.51 1.17 -3.42
C SER A 373 20.88 2.64 -3.26
N TYR A 374 19.87 3.51 -3.31
CA TYR A 374 20.03 4.96 -3.31
C TYR A 374 19.10 5.61 -2.28
N SER A 375 19.48 6.79 -1.79
CA SER A 375 18.59 7.57 -0.93
C SER A 375 18.72 9.08 -1.14
N GLU A 376 17.56 9.75 -1.13
CA GLU A 376 17.40 11.20 -1.15
C GLU A 376 16.74 11.75 0.13
N SER A 377 16.52 10.86 1.10
CA SER A 377 16.13 11.25 2.46
C SER A 377 17.24 12.09 3.08
N VAL A 378 16.91 12.88 4.11
CA VAL A 378 17.94 13.60 4.86
C VAL A 378 18.80 12.56 5.61
N GLN A 379 20.06 12.85 5.95
CA GLN A 379 20.89 11.92 6.73
C GLN A 379 20.41 11.81 8.18
N SER A 380 20.60 10.68 8.87
CA SER A 380 21.24 9.40 8.46
C SER A 380 20.30 8.48 7.67
N HIS A 381 20.81 7.86 6.58
CA HIS A 381 20.00 6.94 5.75
C HIS A 381 19.80 5.60 6.47
N ILE A 382 20.92 4.93 6.79
CA ILE A 382 20.91 3.62 7.44
C ILE A 382 21.71 3.66 8.73
N ARG A 383 21.16 3.04 9.78
CA ARG A 383 21.87 2.79 11.05
C ARG A 383 21.87 1.29 11.36
N THR A 384 23.00 0.76 11.79
CA THR A 384 23.10 -0.64 12.22
C THR A 384 23.65 -0.74 13.64
N VAL A 385 23.19 -1.73 14.40
CA VAL A 385 23.70 -2.12 15.72
C VAL A 385 24.08 -3.60 15.65
N ASN A 386 25.37 -3.85 15.39
CA ASN A 386 25.94 -5.14 15.04
C ASN A 386 26.78 -5.66 16.20
N GLY A 387 26.32 -6.71 16.88
CA GLY A 387 27.05 -7.26 18.03
C GLY A 387 27.34 -6.23 19.13
N GLY A 388 26.47 -5.22 19.26
CA GLY A 388 26.61 -4.10 20.21
C GLY A 388 27.40 -2.88 19.68
N GLN A 389 27.91 -2.92 18.45
CA GLN A 389 28.59 -1.78 17.82
C GLN A 389 27.68 -1.07 16.82
N GLU A 390 27.65 0.26 16.89
CA GLU A 390 26.86 1.09 15.99
C GLU A 390 27.63 1.53 14.75
N SER A 391 26.98 1.52 13.59
CA SER A 391 27.50 2.06 12.33
C SER A 391 26.41 2.89 11.62
N ILE A 392 26.84 3.91 10.87
CA ILE A 392 25.97 4.74 10.02
C ILE A 392 26.44 4.63 8.58
N TYR A 393 25.49 4.40 7.67
CA TYR A 393 25.75 4.33 6.23
C TYR A 393 24.85 5.33 5.50
N ASN A 394 25.49 6.18 4.69
CA ASN A 394 24.80 7.09 3.79
C ASN A 394 24.86 6.51 2.37
N LEU A 395 23.68 6.20 1.82
CA LEU A 395 23.51 5.78 0.43
C LEU A 395 23.80 6.91 -0.56
N ASN A 396 24.14 6.52 -1.79
CA ASN A 396 24.43 7.44 -2.89
C ASN A 396 23.16 8.11 -3.43
N HIS A 397 23.37 9.24 -4.10
CA HIS A 397 22.36 9.95 -4.87
C HIS A 397 21.85 9.11 -6.05
N PHE A 398 20.54 9.10 -6.26
CA PHE A 398 19.87 8.43 -7.37
C PHE A 398 19.81 9.31 -8.62
N PRO A 399 20.38 8.88 -9.76
CA PRO A 399 20.40 9.68 -10.99
C PRO A 399 19.01 10.02 -11.57
N GLY A 400 17.96 9.31 -11.18
CA GLY A 400 16.57 9.61 -11.58
C GLY A 400 15.93 10.75 -10.80
N VAL A 401 16.64 11.34 -9.84
CA VAL A 401 16.23 12.51 -9.07
C VAL A 401 17.24 13.64 -9.30
N ILE A 402 16.76 14.86 -9.44
CA ILE A 402 17.59 16.06 -9.48
C ILE A 402 17.03 17.11 -8.53
N PHE A 403 17.93 17.88 -7.91
CA PHE A 403 17.62 19.07 -7.16
C PHE A 403 18.01 20.32 -7.94
N VAL A 404 17.20 21.36 -7.82
CA VAL A 404 17.48 22.68 -8.37
C VAL A 404 17.46 23.77 -7.30
N SER A 405 18.40 24.70 -7.40
CA SER A 405 18.48 25.88 -6.55
C SER A 405 19.22 27.03 -7.24
N ASN A 406 18.69 28.24 -7.08
CA ASN A 406 19.26 29.50 -7.55
C ASN A 406 20.35 30.05 -6.62
N LYS A 407 20.63 29.38 -5.49
CA LYS A 407 21.76 29.71 -4.60
C LYS A 407 23.09 29.59 -5.32
N THR A 408 24.02 30.51 -5.06
CA THR A 408 25.39 30.44 -5.58
C THR A 408 26.14 29.25 -4.96
N ILE A 409 26.69 28.38 -5.80
CA ILE A 409 27.52 27.23 -5.40
C ILE A 409 28.87 27.39 -6.09
N SER A 410 29.95 27.35 -5.30
CA SER A 410 31.33 27.51 -5.80
C SER A 410 31.87 26.24 -6.46
N GLU A 411 31.26 25.09 -6.18
CA GLU A 411 31.64 23.79 -6.72
C GLU A 411 30.86 23.42 -7.99
N THR A 412 31.35 22.40 -8.70
CA THR A 412 30.63 21.82 -9.85
C THR A 412 29.31 21.23 -9.38
N ARG A 413 28.20 21.74 -9.92
CA ARG A 413 26.86 21.22 -9.71
C ARG A 413 26.73 19.84 -10.34
N ASP A 414 26.19 18.88 -9.61
CA ASP A 414 25.97 17.50 -10.06
C ASP A 414 24.49 17.08 -10.01
N GLY A 415 23.62 17.95 -9.50
CA GLY A 415 22.18 17.68 -9.41
C GLY A 415 21.76 17.02 -8.09
N SER A 416 22.71 16.66 -7.22
CA SER A 416 22.41 16.21 -5.86
C SER A 416 21.83 17.33 -4.99
N ARG A 417 21.28 16.98 -3.83
CA ARG A 417 20.74 17.96 -2.87
C ARG A 417 21.78 18.98 -2.41
N ASP A 418 23.03 18.57 -2.27
CA ASP A 418 24.13 19.43 -1.81
C ASP A 418 24.72 20.29 -2.95
N LYS A 419 24.66 19.80 -4.19
CA LYS A 419 25.15 20.51 -5.38
C LYS A 419 24.07 20.58 -6.49
N PRO A 420 22.91 21.19 -6.19
CA PRO A 420 21.77 21.23 -7.11
C PRO A 420 22.10 21.94 -8.41
N TYR A 421 21.39 21.64 -9.49
CA TYR A 421 21.47 22.41 -10.73
C TYR A 421 20.81 23.78 -10.61
N LEU A 422 21.11 24.68 -11.55
CA LEU A 422 20.68 26.08 -11.46
C LEU A 422 19.20 26.27 -11.84
N ASN A 423 18.69 25.50 -12.81
CA ASN A 423 17.34 25.65 -13.33
C ASN A 423 16.73 24.29 -13.69
N ILE A 424 15.40 24.24 -13.81
CA ILE A 424 14.65 23.03 -14.18
C ILE A 424 14.92 22.66 -15.64
N LYS A 425 14.90 23.65 -16.53
CA LYS A 425 15.02 23.45 -17.98
C LYS A 425 16.26 22.63 -18.38
N ASP A 426 17.43 23.00 -17.86
CA ASP A 426 18.71 22.36 -18.18
C ASP A 426 18.91 21.05 -17.43
N SER A 427 18.09 20.80 -16.41
CA SER A 427 18.11 19.57 -15.61
C SER A 427 17.39 18.42 -16.30
N ILE A 428 16.37 18.70 -17.12
CA ILE A 428 15.55 17.67 -17.76
C ILE A 428 16.38 16.76 -18.65
N SER A 429 17.32 17.30 -19.44
CA SER A 429 18.20 16.50 -20.30
C SER A 429 19.14 15.56 -19.52
N LYS A 430 19.26 15.75 -18.21
CA LYS A 430 20.15 14.99 -17.33
C LYS A 430 19.42 13.89 -16.55
N LEU A 431 18.09 13.83 -16.63
CA LEU A 431 17.25 12.79 -15.99
C LEU A 431 17.16 11.47 -16.78
N ASN A 432 18.04 11.26 -17.76
CA ASN A 432 18.05 10.05 -18.56
C ASN A 432 18.87 8.96 -17.88
N TYR A 433 18.27 8.27 -16.91
CA TYR A 433 18.90 7.18 -16.17
C TYR A 433 18.45 5.81 -16.67
N THR A 434 19.34 4.82 -16.55
CA THR A 434 19.08 3.40 -16.86
C THR A 434 19.27 2.49 -15.63
N SER A 435 19.73 3.05 -14.51
CA SER A 435 19.88 2.35 -13.23
C SER A 435 18.53 1.93 -12.64
N LYS A 436 18.53 0.91 -11.78
CA LYS A 436 17.34 0.49 -11.05
C LYS A 436 17.10 1.36 -9.80
N PRO A 437 15.85 1.51 -9.33
CA PRO A 437 14.62 0.98 -9.95
C PRO A 437 14.21 1.80 -11.20
N THR A 438 14.01 1.10 -12.31
CA THR A 438 13.72 1.73 -13.63
C THR A 438 12.32 2.35 -13.70
N ASN A 439 11.44 1.93 -12.79
CA ASN A 439 10.04 2.36 -12.72
C ASN A 439 9.83 3.64 -11.90
N MET A 440 10.90 4.24 -11.34
CA MET A 440 10.79 5.51 -10.62
C MET A 440 10.45 6.67 -11.58
N PRO A 441 9.49 7.55 -11.23
CA PRO A 441 9.25 8.77 -11.98
C PRO A 441 10.48 9.69 -11.96
N ARG A 442 10.75 10.35 -13.08
CA ARG A 442 11.91 11.25 -13.20
C ARG A 442 11.55 12.49 -12.42
N THR A 443 12.30 12.81 -11.38
CA THR A 443 11.84 13.78 -10.38
C THR A 443 12.78 14.97 -10.26
N ILE A 444 12.24 16.18 -10.26
CA ILE A 444 12.96 17.43 -9.97
C ILE A 444 12.39 18.04 -8.69
N TYR A 445 13.28 18.27 -7.72
CA TYR A 445 13.00 18.96 -6.47
C TYR A 445 13.47 20.41 -6.52
N ILE A 446 12.59 21.35 -6.19
CA ILE A 446 12.96 22.76 -6.05
C ILE A 446 13.27 23.06 -4.59
N LEU A 447 14.51 23.48 -4.29
CA LEU A 447 14.99 23.72 -2.93
C LEU A 447 14.78 25.15 -2.42
N ASP A 448 14.36 26.08 -3.27
CA ASP A 448 14.16 27.48 -2.90
C ASP A 448 12.70 27.79 -2.58
N GLU A 449 12.47 28.69 -1.63
CA GLU A 449 11.11 29.08 -1.23
C GLU A 449 10.37 29.84 -2.34
N ILE A 450 11.12 30.60 -3.14
CA ILE A 450 10.62 31.33 -4.31
C ILE A 450 11.41 30.86 -5.52
N TRP A 451 10.69 30.42 -6.56
CA TRP A 451 11.27 29.94 -7.81
C TRP A 451 10.80 30.82 -8.97
N ASP A 452 11.74 31.46 -9.67
CA ASP A 452 11.48 32.30 -10.83
C ASP A 452 12.05 31.64 -12.08
N GLU A 453 11.20 30.93 -12.81
CA GLU A 453 11.58 30.28 -14.06
C GLU A 453 10.36 30.19 -14.99
N TYR A 454 10.59 30.53 -16.26
CA TYR A 454 9.70 30.16 -17.35
C TYR A 454 10.07 28.77 -17.87
N LEU A 455 9.11 27.86 -17.89
CA LEU A 455 9.32 26.49 -18.35
C LEU A 455 8.52 26.19 -19.62
N SER A 456 9.20 25.71 -20.66
CA SER A 456 8.58 25.24 -21.90
C SER A 456 8.97 23.79 -22.15
N LEU A 457 8.01 22.88 -21.99
CA LEU A 457 8.20 21.44 -22.15
C LEU A 457 7.54 20.97 -23.44
N VAL A 458 8.33 20.36 -24.31
CA VAL A 458 7.88 19.85 -25.61
C VAL A 458 8.36 18.41 -25.77
N SER A 459 7.45 17.52 -26.15
CA SER A 459 7.71 16.15 -26.61
C SER A 459 8.55 15.30 -25.65
N GLN A 460 8.21 15.30 -24.36
CA GLN A 460 8.86 14.45 -23.37
C GLN A 460 8.32 13.03 -23.46
N THR A 461 9.21 12.04 -23.60
CA THR A 461 8.85 10.62 -23.70
C THR A 461 8.74 9.93 -22.35
N THR A 462 9.34 10.50 -21.30
CA THR A 462 9.29 9.95 -19.93
C THR A 462 8.47 10.86 -19.02
N PRO A 463 7.61 10.29 -18.15
CA PRO A 463 6.89 11.06 -17.14
C PRO A 463 7.84 11.85 -16.25
N LEU A 464 7.56 13.15 -16.10
CA LEU A 464 8.32 14.08 -15.27
C LEU A 464 7.51 14.49 -14.05
N HIS A 465 8.13 14.46 -12.88
CA HIS A 465 7.55 14.93 -11.63
C HIS A 465 8.34 16.15 -11.15
N ILE A 466 7.70 17.32 -11.05
CA ILE A 466 8.32 18.50 -10.45
C ILE A 466 7.61 18.80 -9.13
N LYS A 467 8.38 18.87 -8.06
CA LYS A 467 7.81 19.08 -6.72
C LYS A 467 8.68 19.93 -5.82
N SER A 468 8.09 20.40 -4.72
CA SER A 468 8.85 21.07 -3.68
C SER A 468 9.83 20.12 -2.99
N GLY A 469 11.09 20.54 -2.89
CA GLY A 469 12.14 19.91 -2.08
C GLY A 469 12.35 20.56 -0.72
N LEU A 470 11.46 21.49 -0.32
CA LEU A 470 11.50 22.15 0.98
C LEU A 470 11.18 21.16 2.11
N ASN A 471 11.51 21.53 3.35
CA ASN A 471 11.17 20.73 4.52
C ASN A 471 9.65 20.77 4.81
N ASP A 472 9.20 19.86 5.66
CA ASP A 472 7.85 19.93 6.22
C ASP A 472 7.70 21.10 7.21
N ASP A 473 6.48 21.61 7.36
CA ASP A 473 6.11 22.57 8.40
C ASP A 473 5.91 21.90 9.77
N SER A 474 5.55 22.67 10.79
CA SER A 474 5.34 22.17 12.15
C SER A 474 4.20 21.13 12.27
N ASN A 475 3.29 21.09 11.30
CA ASN A 475 2.21 20.10 11.23
C ASN A 475 2.61 18.88 10.42
N GLY A 476 3.85 18.81 9.97
CA GLY A 476 4.31 17.77 9.06
C GLY A 476 3.68 17.90 7.67
N ILE A 477 3.32 19.08 7.20
CA ILE A 477 2.87 19.27 5.82
C ILE A 477 4.04 19.81 5.01
N ARG A 478 4.31 19.20 3.84
CA ARG A 478 5.38 19.65 2.95
C ARG A 478 5.16 21.12 2.59
N ARG A 479 6.16 21.97 2.87
CA ARG A 479 6.11 23.38 2.49
C ARG A 479 6.04 23.49 0.97
N LYS A 480 5.34 24.51 0.48
CA LYS A 480 5.16 24.73 -0.96
C LYS A 480 6.17 25.74 -1.48
N VAL A 481 6.74 25.46 -2.64
CA VAL A 481 7.54 26.44 -3.39
C VAL A 481 6.60 27.47 -3.99
N THR A 482 6.91 28.76 -3.86
CA THR A 482 6.21 29.82 -4.56
C THR A 482 6.82 30.02 -5.93
N TRP A 483 6.17 29.49 -6.96
CA TRP A 483 6.61 29.63 -8.35
C TRP A 483 6.00 30.90 -8.96
N ILE A 484 6.90 31.78 -9.39
CA ILE A 484 6.61 33.05 -10.04
C ILE A 484 7.26 33.12 -11.42
N THR A 485 6.94 34.16 -12.18
CA THR A 485 7.81 34.63 -13.25
C THR A 485 7.95 36.13 -13.21
N THR A 486 9.16 36.64 -13.40
CA THR A 486 9.40 38.08 -13.63
C THR A 486 9.47 38.45 -15.12
N SER A 487 9.55 37.43 -15.98
CA SER A 487 9.66 37.58 -17.43
C SER A 487 8.34 38.03 -18.05
N SER A 488 8.40 38.87 -19.09
CA SER A 488 7.21 39.33 -19.83
C SER A 488 6.65 38.26 -20.76
N ILE A 489 5.99 37.25 -20.18
CA ILE A 489 5.44 36.07 -20.85
C ILE A 489 3.97 35.85 -20.52
N ALA A 490 3.26 35.17 -21.42
CA ALA A 490 1.84 34.87 -21.27
C ALA A 490 1.58 33.80 -20.20
N TYR A 491 2.54 32.90 -19.98
CA TYR A 491 2.40 31.77 -19.05
C TYR A 491 3.71 31.40 -18.38
N THR A 492 3.64 30.90 -17.15
CA THR A 492 4.81 30.39 -16.40
C THR A 492 5.27 29.05 -16.95
N ILE A 493 4.32 28.16 -17.29
CA ILE A 493 4.59 26.82 -17.80
C ILE A 493 3.83 26.59 -19.12
N LEU A 494 4.55 26.16 -20.17
CA LEU A 494 3.99 25.65 -21.42
C LEU A 494 4.21 24.15 -21.53
N LEU A 495 3.13 23.41 -21.78
CA LEU A 495 3.14 21.97 -21.95
C LEU A 495 2.69 21.59 -23.37
N ASN A 496 3.50 20.79 -24.07
CA ASN A 496 3.17 20.24 -25.38
C ASN A 496 3.62 18.79 -25.50
N SER A 497 2.67 17.86 -25.61
CA SER A 497 2.90 16.42 -25.75
C SER A 497 3.77 15.85 -24.63
N VAL A 498 3.38 16.09 -23.37
CA VAL A 498 4.14 15.68 -22.17
C VAL A 498 3.27 14.99 -21.12
N ASP A 499 3.89 14.08 -20.36
CA ASP A 499 3.36 13.52 -19.12
C ASP A 499 4.07 14.19 -17.92
N ILE A 500 3.34 15.00 -17.17
CA ILE A 500 3.89 15.76 -16.05
C ILE A 500 2.99 15.75 -14.81
N THR A 501 3.63 15.58 -13.65
CA THR A 501 3.04 15.80 -12.33
C THR A 501 3.67 17.02 -11.68
N LEU A 502 2.84 17.92 -11.14
CA LEU A 502 3.25 19.04 -10.30
C LEU A 502 2.74 18.82 -8.87
N GLU A 503 3.65 18.81 -7.89
CA GLU A 503 3.30 18.51 -6.49
C GLU A 503 3.82 19.57 -5.51
N ASN A 504 2.95 20.01 -4.58
CA ASN A 504 3.30 20.96 -3.50
C ASN A 504 3.89 22.28 -4.02
N ILE A 505 3.28 22.87 -5.05
CA ILE A 505 3.68 24.16 -5.61
C ILE A 505 2.58 25.20 -5.43
N GLN A 506 2.95 26.41 -5.05
CA GLN A 506 2.09 27.58 -5.04
C GLN A 506 2.44 28.49 -6.23
N PHE A 507 1.47 28.79 -7.08
CA PHE A 507 1.64 29.70 -8.22
C PHE A 507 1.16 31.11 -7.86
N ASN A 508 2.03 32.09 -8.07
CA ASN A 508 1.74 33.51 -7.81
C ASN A 508 2.02 34.36 -9.05
N PHE A 509 1.13 35.32 -9.29
CA PHE A 509 1.47 36.43 -10.16
C PHE A 509 2.42 37.38 -9.43
N THR A 510 3.27 38.08 -10.19
CA THR A 510 4.12 39.15 -9.70
C THR A 510 3.83 40.46 -10.42
N LEU A 511 4.09 41.58 -9.74
CA LEU A 511 3.95 42.92 -10.31
C LEU A 511 5.34 43.51 -10.53
N ILE A 512 5.77 43.62 -11.78
CA ILE A 512 7.07 44.17 -12.16
C ILE A 512 6.83 45.46 -12.94
N GLY A 513 7.25 46.60 -12.35
CA GLY A 513 7.04 47.92 -12.96
C GLY A 513 5.56 48.27 -13.21
N GLY A 514 4.66 47.79 -12.34
CA GLY A 514 3.21 47.98 -12.49
C GLY A 514 2.53 47.03 -13.48
N ALA A 515 3.30 46.14 -14.14
CA ALA A 515 2.77 45.16 -15.06
C ALA A 515 2.74 43.75 -14.45
N LEU A 516 1.63 43.04 -14.66
CA LEU A 516 1.40 41.70 -14.15
C LEU A 516 2.21 40.64 -14.91
N ARG A 517 2.79 39.67 -14.20
CA ARG A 517 3.59 38.55 -14.74
C ARG A 517 3.23 37.22 -14.06
N PRO A 518 2.92 36.13 -14.80
CA PRO A 518 2.66 36.13 -16.24
C PRO A 518 1.45 37.02 -16.58
N PHE A 519 1.32 37.50 -17.81
CA PHE A 519 0.24 38.46 -18.16
C PHE A 519 -1.07 37.80 -18.61
N ASN A 520 -1.20 36.47 -18.49
CA ASN A 520 -2.43 35.75 -18.86
C ASN A 520 -2.74 34.56 -17.93
N ARG A 521 -1.87 33.54 -17.83
CA ARG A 521 -2.18 32.31 -17.08
C ARG A 521 -0.96 31.69 -16.43
N PHE A 522 -1.10 30.78 -15.47
CA PHE A 522 0.08 30.08 -14.94
C PHE A 522 0.53 28.95 -15.85
N ILE A 523 -0.40 28.09 -16.25
CA ILE A 523 -0.11 26.87 -17.00
C ILE A 523 -0.93 26.84 -18.28
N HIS A 524 -0.26 26.59 -19.40
CA HIS A 524 -0.89 26.40 -20.71
C HIS A 524 -0.52 25.04 -21.28
N THR A 525 -1.52 24.22 -21.62
CA THR A 525 -1.32 23.08 -22.51
C THR A 525 -1.74 23.46 -23.92
N SER A 526 -0.85 23.21 -24.88
CA SER A 526 -1.08 23.51 -26.30
C SER A 526 -1.77 22.35 -27.02
N GLU A 527 -2.51 22.67 -28.10
CA GLU A 527 -3.13 21.67 -28.96
C GLU A 527 -2.06 20.79 -29.62
N ASN A 528 -2.38 19.50 -29.63
CA ASN A 528 -1.49 18.41 -30.02
C ASN A 528 -1.18 18.46 -31.52
N THR A 529 0.01 18.93 -31.89
CA THR A 529 0.49 18.88 -33.28
C THR A 529 1.12 17.53 -33.65
N THR A 530 1.28 16.60 -32.69
CA THR A 530 2.07 15.36 -32.87
C THR A 530 1.28 14.06 -32.69
N GLY A 531 -0.02 14.12 -32.41
CA GLY A 531 -0.86 12.95 -32.13
C GLY A 531 -0.66 12.34 -30.73
N LYS A 532 0.18 12.92 -29.86
CA LYS A 532 0.36 12.50 -28.45
C LYS A 532 -0.37 13.41 -27.45
N SER A 533 -1.25 12.83 -26.63
CA SER A 533 -1.99 13.58 -25.60
C SER A 533 -1.06 14.10 -24.50
N ASN A 534 -1.37 15.26 -23.94
CA ASN A 534 -0.79 15.71 -22.68
C ASN A 534 -1.43 14.91 -21.52
N ASN A 535 -0.62 14.35 -20.62
CA ASN A 535 -1.10 13.86 -19.33
C ASN A 535 -0.62 14.82 -18.24
N PHE A 536 -1.54 15.44 -17.51
CA PHE A 536 -1.22 16.49 -16.55
C PHE A 536 -1.88 16.22 -15.21
N THR A 537 -1.04 15.99 -14.19
CA THR A 537 -1.46 15.73 -12.82
C THR A 537 -1.02 16.87 -11.90
N ILE A 538 -1.94 17.36 -11.07
CA ILE A 538 -1.66 18.37 -10.04
C ILE A 538 -1.99 17.77 -8.68
N ILE A 539 -1.04 17.82 -7.74
CA ILE A 539 -1.19 17.28 -6.39
C ILE A 539 -0.85 18.38 -5.38
N SER A 540 -1.82 18.73 -4.53
CA SER A 540 -1.61 19.68 -3.42
C SER A 540 -1.02 21.04 -3.86
N CYS A 541 -1.35 21.54 -5.05
CA CYS A 541 -0.93 22.87 -5.49
C CYS A 541 -1.91 23.98 -5.08
N ILE A 542 -1.42 25.20 -4.97
CA ILE A 542 -2.22 26.42 -4.73
C ILE A 542 -2.06 27.34 -5.93
N PHE A 543 -3.17 27.87 -6.46
CA PHE A 543 -3.15 28.86 -7.53
C PHE A 543 -3.73 30.17 -6.99
N ASN A 544 -2.87 31.15 -6.73
CA ASN A 544 -3.32 32.43 -6.21
C ASN A 544 -3.76 33.33 -7.38
N GLY A 545 -5.08 33.47 -7.52
CA GLY A 545 -5.68 34.44 -8.44
C GLY A 545 -5.52 35.87 -7.92
N LEU A 546 -5.75 36.84 -8.82
CA LEU A 546 -5.69 38.28 -8.49
C LEU A 546 -7.02 38.85 -7.98
N GLY A 547 -8.05 38.02 -7.87
CA GLY A 547 -9.43 38.46 -7.64
C GLY A 547 -10.03 39.16 -8.87
N ILE A 548 -11.35 39.41 -8.81
CA ILE A 548 -12.10 40.11 -9.85
C ILE A 548 -11.91 41.61 -9.64
N GLN A 549 -10.89 42.21 -10.28
CA GLN A 549 -10.91 43.65 -10.53
C GLN A 549 -10.73 43.91 -12.03
N GLY A 550 -11.89 44.06 -12.70
CA GLY A 550 -12.00 44.60 -14.06
C GLY A 550 -11.85 43.57 -15.19
N ASN A 551 -12.98 43.10 -15.72
CA ASN A 551 -13.24 42.53 -17.06
C ASN A 551 -12.26 41.51 -17.72
N LYS A 552 -11.19 41.06 -17.05
CA LYS A 552 -10.28 40.02 -17.56
C LYS A 552 -10.34 38.79 -16.67
N PHE A 553 -10.84 37.69 -17.24
CA PHE A 553 -10.68 36.36 -16.66
C PHE A 553 -9.31 35.83 -17.06
N ASP A 554 -8.35 35.93 -16.15
CA ASP A 554 -7.07 35.24 -16.28
C ASP A 554 -7.24 33.81 -15.73
N TRP A 555 -7.11 32.82 -16.62
CA TRP A 555 -7.30 31.41 -16.29
C TRP A 555 -6.07 30.89 -15.52
N SER A 556 -6.24 30.15 -14.42
CA SER A 556 -5.09 29.57 -13.72
C SER A 556 -4.45 28.42 -14.50
N VAL A 557 -5.27 27.58 -15.13
CA VAL A 557 -4.88 26.46 -15.99
C VAL A 557 -5.80 26.45 -17.20
N VAL A 558 -5.23 26.32 -18.41
CA VAL A 558 -6.01 26.09 -19.65
C VAL A 558 -5.43 24.88 -20.34
N GLY A 559 -6.30 23.90 -20.65
CA GLY A 559 -5.90 22.77 -21.47
C GLY A 559 -6.89 22.43 -22.56
N TYR A 560 -6.33 22.05 -23.71
CA TYR A 560 -7.04 21.41 -24.80
C TYR A 560 -6.77 19.91 -24.70
N PHE A 561 -7.79 19.16 -24.32
CA PHE A 561 -7.75 17.70 -24.21
C PHE A 561 -8.59 17.14 -25.34
N THR A 562 -7.98 16.36 -26.23
CA THR A 562 -8.66 15.60 -27.29
C THR A 562 -8.85 14.17 -26.88
#